data_AF-S2E3Z8-F1
#
_entry.id   AF-S2E3Z8-F1
#
_cell.length_a   1.000
_cell.length_b   1.000
_cell.length_c   1.000
_cell.angle_alpha   90.00
_cell.angle_beta   90.00
_cell.angle_gamma   90.00
#
_symmetry.space_group_name_H-M   'P 1'
#
loop_
_entity.id
_entity.type
_entity.pdbx_description
1 polymer ?
#
loop_
_entity_poly.entity_id
_entity_poly.type
_entity_poly.pdbx_seq_one_letter_code
_entity_poly.pdbx_strand_id
1 'polypeptide(L)'
;MSFNSKKQLQDFLSEDIGKGDITSTLLPKRNITAKIISREKAIVAGTKYAKEIFKLKGCNAIIVKKDGSKVKPNDTIMTISGNAGIF
;
A
#
# COMPACT_ATOMS: atom_id res chain seq x y z
N MET A 1 -2.14 -22.52 14.50
CA MET A 1 -3.03 -21.41 14.06
C MET A 1 -2.70 -21.07 12.61
N SER A 2 -3.66 -21.15 11.68
CA SER A 2 -3.45 -20.72 10.29
C SER A 2 -3.54 -19.20 10.23
N PHE A 3 -2.44 -18.53 9.87
CA PHE A 3 -2.39 -17.09 9.69
C PHE A 3 -3.19 -16.72 8.42
N ASN A 4 -4.46 -16.33 8.58
CA ASN A 4 -5.27 -15.84 7.47
C ASN A 4 -4.96 -14.36 7.23
N SER A 5 -3.84 -14.11 6.52
CA SER A 5 -3.32 -12.76 6.26
C SER A 5 -4.37 -11.83 5.68
N LYS A 6 -5.25 -12.30 4.79
CA LYS A 6 -6.28 -11.46 4.18
C LYS A 6 -7.28 -10.90 5.17
N LYS A 7 -7.72 -11.73 6.13
CA LYS A 7 -8.70 -11.30 7.14
C LYS A 7 -8.10 -10.22 8.05
N GLN A 8 -6.87 -10.44 8.52
CA GLN A 8 -6.18 -9.46 9.36
C GLN A 8 -5.91 -8.15 8.62
N LEU A 9 -5.53 -8.21 7.34
CA LEU A 9 -5.36 -7.00 6.53
C LEU A 9 -6.67 -6.21 6.36
N GLN A 10 -7.82 -6.87 6.29
CA GLN A 10 -9.13 -6.21 6.29
C GLN A 10 -9.48 -5.60 7.65
N ASP A 11 -9.15 -6.30 8.74
CA ASP A 11 -9.38 -5.80 10.09
C ASP A 11 -8.55 -4.53 10.36
N PHE A 12 -7.26 -4.51 9.97
CA PHE A 12 -6.40 -3.32 10.07
C PHE A 12 -6.92 -2.14 9.24
N LEU A 13 -7.45 -2.42 8.04
CA LEU A 13 -8.01 -1.39 7.18
C LEU A 13 -9.32 -0.83 7.76
N SER A 14 -10.11 -1.68 8.42
CA SER A 14 -11.36 -1.28 9.07
C SER A 14 -11.09 -0.46 10.34
N GLU A 15 -10.05 -0.80 11.09
CA GLU A 15 -9.55 -0.01 12.22
C GLU A 15 -9.16 1.40 11.79
N ASP A 16 -8.41 1.53 10.69
CA ASP A 16 -7.91 2.83 10.19
C ASP A 16 -9.03 3.73 9.63
N ILE A 17 -9.99 3.15 8.90
CA ILE A 17 -11.13 3.91 8.34
C ILE A 17 -12.16 4.28 9.41
N GLY A 18 -12.39 3.40 10.39
CA GLY A 18 -13.34 3.61 11.47
C GLY A 18 -14.75 3.96 10.96
N LYS A 19 -15.18 5.22 11.16
CA LYS A 19 -16.52 5.72 10.77
C LYS A 19 -16.57 6.32 9.36
N GLY A 20 -15.45 6.36 8.64
CA GLY A 20 -15.34 6.87 7.27
C GLY A 20 -14.15 7.82 7.09
N ASP A 21 -13.69 7.95 5.83
CA ASP A 21 -12.59 8.84 5.45
C ASP A 21 -13.12 10.12 4.77
N ILE A 22 -13.14 11.20 5.53
CA ILE A 22 -13.55 12.53 5.04
C ILE A 22 -12.57 13.04 3.98
N THR A 23 -11.29 12.68 4.08
CA THR A 23 -10.24 13.11 3.15
C THR A 23 -10.50 12.53 1.76
N SER A 24 -10.80 11.24 1.68
CA SER A 24 -11.17 10.58 0.40
C SER A 24 -12.42 11.17 -0.23
N THR A 25 -13.38 11.62 0.58
CA THR A 25 -14.62 12.25 0.10
C THR A 25 -14.38 13.62 -0.55
N LEU A 26 -13.40 14.38 -0.06
CA LEU A 26 -13.05 15.71 -0.57
C LEU A 26 -12.10 15.65 -1.78
N LEU A 27 -11.46 14.51 -2.03
CA LEU A 27 -10.53 14.35 -3.13
C LEU A 27 -11.25 14.12 -4.47
N PRO A 28 -10.77 14.74 -5.56
CA PRO A 28 -11.31 14.47 -6.88
C PRO A 28 -11.04 13.01 -7.27
N LYS A 29 -12.05 12.35 -7.83
CA LYS A 29 -11.97 10.98 -8.35
C LYS A 29 -11.13 10.95 -9.63
N ARG A 30 -9.80 10.95 -9.47
CA ARG A 30 -8.82 10.88 -10.55
C ARG A 30 -7.86 9.73 -10.33
N ASN A 31 -7.43 9.11 -11.43
CA ASN A 31 -6.37 8.12 -11.38
C ASN A 31 -5.03 8.83 -11.18
N ILE A 32 -4.29 8.40 -10.16
CA ILE A 32 -2.96 8.88 -9.83
C ILE A 32 -1.99 7.71 -9.76
N THR A 33 -0.70 8.04 -9.88
CA THR A 33 0.39 7.11 -9.65
C THR A 33 1.23 7.60 -8.48
N ALA A 34 1.42 6.74 -7.49
CA ALA A 34 2.22 6.99 -6.30
C ALA A 34 3.43 6.06 -6.25
N LYS A 35 4.51 6.50 -5.59
CA LYS A 35 5.72 5.71 -5.38
C LYS A 35 6.01 5.61 -3.89
N ILE A 36 6.25 4.39 -3.41
CA ILE A 36 6.83 4.14 -2.11
C ILE A 36 8.35 4.17 -2.28
N ILE A 37 9.01 5.08 -1.59
CA ILE A 37 10.47 5.25 -1.62
C ILE A 37 11.08 4.90 -0.28
N SER A 38 12.31 4.42 -0.29
CA SER A 38 13.12 4.34 0.93
C SER A 38 13.66 5.73 1.27
N ARG A 39 13.65 6.12 2.55
CA ARG A 39 14.33 7.34 3.01
C ARG A 39 15.70 7.07 3.63
N GLU A 40 16.01 5.81 3.90
CA GLU A 40 17.25 5.37 4.53
C GLU A 40 17.84 4.12 3.87
N LYS A 41 18.99 3.65 4.35
CA LYS A 41 19.53 2.36 3.92
C LYS A 41 18.83 1.26 4.70
N ALA A 42 18.14 0.36 4.01
CA ALA A 42 17.32 -0.68 4.64
C ALA A 42 17.30 -1.98 3.84
N ILE A 43 16.76 -3.04 4.44
CA ILE A 43 16.38 -4.27 3.75
C ILE A 43 14.86 -4.27 3.61
N VAL A 44 14.38 -4.42 2.38
CA VAL A 44 12.95 -4.44 2.08
C VAL A 44 12.31 -5.72 2.61
N ALA A 45 11.15 -5.62 3.25
CA ALA A 45 10.35 -6.76 3.69
C ALA A 45 8.85 -6.40 3.64
N GLY A 46 7.99 -7.43 3.51
CA GLY A 46 6.54 -7.27 3.58
C GLY A 46 5.88 -6.69 2.31
N THR A 47 6.62 -6.62 1.19
CA THR A 47 6.08 -6.06 -0.07
C THR A 47 4.88 -6.83 -0.62
N LYS A 48 4.81 -8.14 -0.33
CA LYS A 48 3.66 -8.97 -0.66
C LYS A 48 2.37 -8.49 0.03
N TYR A 49 2.44 -8.22 1.34
CA TYR A 49 1.27 -7.77 2.11
C TYR A 49 0.84 -6.37 1.71
N ALA A 50 1.81 -5.46 1.52
CA ALA A 50 1.53 -4.12 1.00
C ALA A 50 0.79 -4.17 -0.34
N LYS A 51 1.25 -5.04 -1.27
CA LYS A 51 0.57 -5.24 -2.56
C LYS A 51 -0.86 -5.77 -2.39
N GLU A 52 -1.08 -6.69 -1.46
CA GLU A 52 -2.41 -7.24 -1.17
C GLU A 52 -3.37 -6.17 -0.65
N ILE A 53 -2.94 -5.27 0.25
CA ILE A 53 -3.76 -4.15 0.75
C ILE A 53 -4.24 -3.26 -0.40
N PHE A 54 -3.32 -2.81 -1.26
CA PHE A 54 -3.70 -1.97 -2.40
C PHE A 54 -4.63 -2.70 -3.37
N LYS A 55 -4.42 -4.00 -3.58
CA LYS A 55 -5.29 -4.81 -4.44
C LYS A 55 -6.71 -4.95 -3.87
N LEU A 56 -6.86 -5.05 -2.55
CA LEU A 56 -8.18 -5.12 -1.89
C LEU A 56 -9.01 -3.85 -2.12
N LYS A 57 -8.37 -2.69 -2.23
CA LYS A 57 -9.01 -1.40 -2.57
C LYS A 57 -9.14 -1.15 -4.09
N GLY A 58 -8.80 -2.13 -4.93
CA GLY A 58 -8.90 -1.99 -6.39
C GLY A 58 -7.76 -1.19 -7.06
N CYS A 59 -6.69 -0.90 -6.32
CA CYS A 59 -5.49 -0.26 -6.87
C CYS A 59 -4.54 -1.30 -7.48
N ASN A 60 -3.83 -0.91 -8.53
CA ASN A 60 -2.76 -1.71 -9.13
C ASN A 60 -1.42 -1.35 -8.49
N ALA A 61 -0.81 -2.33 -7.80
CA ALA A 61 0.48 -2.18 -7.14
C ALA A 61 1.55 -3.11 -7.74
N ILE A 62 2.66 -2.50 -8.14
CA ILE A 62 3.82 -3.16 -8.76
C ILE A 62 5.01 -3.07 -7.79
N ILE A 63 5.51 -4.23 -7.39
CA ILE A 63 6.70 -4.35 -6.55
C ILE A 63 7.92 -4.12 -7.44
N VAL A 64 8.71 -3.09 -7.15
CA VAL A 64 9.96 -2.76 -7.87
C VAL A 64 11.15 -3.43 -7.19
N LYS A 65 11.17 -3.45 -5.85
CA LYS A 65 12.18 -4.13 -5.03
C LYS A 65 11.54 -5.25 -4.23
N LYS A 66 12.04 -6.46 -4.39
CA LYS A 66 11.53 -7.65 -3.69
C LYS A 66 12.00 -7.68 -2.24
N ASP A 67 11.29 -8.43 -1.41
CA ASP A 67 11.72 -8.72 -0.04
C ASP A 67 13.15 -9.31 -0.03
N GLY A 68 13.97 -8.88 0.94
CA GLY A 68 15.39 -9.20 1.02
C GLY A 68 16.32 -8.28 0.22
N SER A 69 15.77 -7.36 -0.60
CA SER A 69 16.59 -6.40 -1.35
C SER A 69 17.13 -5.31 -0.45
N LYS A 70 18.43 -4.99 -0.59
CA LYS A 70 19.02 -3.79 0.00
C LYS A 70 18.61 -2.56 -0.81
N VAL A 71 18.19 -1.50 -0.12
CA VAL A 71 17.80 -0.22 -0.71
C VAL A 71 18.58 0.92 -0.09
N LYS A 72 18.74 1.99 -0.85
CA LYS A 72 19.33 3.27 -0.44
C LYS A 72 18.25 4.36 -0.35
N PRO A 73 18.53 5.49 0.31
CA PRO A 73 17.63 6.65 0.24
C PRO A 73 17.24 6.99 -1.20
N ASN A 74 15.97 7.30 -1.41
CA ASN A 74 15.30 7.58 -2.69
C ASN A 74 15.09 6.40 -3.64
N ASP A 75 15.50 5.17 -3.27
CA ASP A 75 15.15 3.98 -4.07
C ASP A 75 13.63 3.73 -4.02
N THR A 76 13.03 3.50 -5.18
CA THR A 76 11.61 3.14 -5.27
C THR A 76 11.42 1.65 -4.95
N ILE A 77 10.61 1.37 -3.93
CA ILE A 77 10.27 0.02 -3.47
C ILE A 77 9.05 -0.51 -4.23
N MET A 78 8.02 0.32 -4.39
CA MET A 78 6.75 -0.06 -5.00
C MET A 78 6.14 1.13 -5.75
N THR A 79 5.48 0.86 -6.87
CA THR A 79 4.66 1.85 -7.59
C THR A 79 3.20 1.43 -7.52
N ILE A 80 2.32 2.36 -7.20
CA ILE A 80 0.88 2.13 -7.05
C ILE A 80 0.15 3.05 -8.02
N SER A 81 -0.87 2.55 -8.68
CA SER A 81 -1.74 3.30 -9.58
C SER A 81 -3.19 2.99 -9.25
N GLY A 82 -4.03 4.01 -9.21
CA GLY A 82 -5.44 3.86 -8.81
C GLY A 82 -6.11 5.21 -8.59
N ASN A 83 -7.38 5.17 -8.22
CA ASN A 83 -8.14 6.38 -7.98
C ASN A 83 -7.84 6.93 -6.58
N ALA A 84 -7.60 8.24 -6.50
CA ALA A 84 -7.18 8.94 -5.29
C ALA A 84 -8.24 8.97 -4.15
N GLY A 85 -9.50 8.65 -4.42
CA GLY A 85 -10.61 8.75 -3.45
C GLY A 85 -11.25 7.43 -3.05
N ILE A 86 -10.52 6.30 -3.05
CA ILE A 86 -11.06 4.96 -2.69
C ILE A 86 -10.55 4.46 -1.32
N PHE A 87 -10.58 5.31 -0.28
CA PHE A 87 -10.36 4.85 1.10
C PHE A 87 -11.61 4.96 1.94
#